data_AF-A0A5K4EQK9-F1
#
_entry.id   AF-A0A5K4EQK9-F1
#
_cell.length_a   1.000
_cell.length_b   1.000
_cell.length_c   1.000
_cell.angle_alpha   90.00
_cell.angle_beta   90.00
_cell.angle_gamma   90.00
#
_symmetry.space_group_name_H-M   'P 1'
#
loop_
_entity.id
_entity.type
_entity.pdbx_description
1 polymer ?
#
loop_
_entity_poly.entity_id
_entity_poly.type
_entity_poly.pdbx_seq_one_letter_code
_entity_poly.pdbx_strand_id
1 'polypeptide(L)'
;MSRVLRLDGDLLRATVNELSKVTELKGVPFSRFTELNRIIKGFRTQEMTILSGNTGVGKTTFMCEYSLDLAEQGVPTLWGSFEMPLRKVCKTLIQQFAGEPLDPPIPSRIAEWARMFSENVPIYFMNLHGAQSLTEVLKTMEVGVKDSGVEHIVIDNLQFLLGAGDGAFIERFQRQDHFIEKLRAFATEKGTHVTIVAHPRKEEIGRLLSINSLYGGGKISQEADNIMFLQMDSSTAIPKKYIQVVKNRYDGTLGCMDLNFRKDRLSFRPRPRELVIPTKATTFPRIVGYD
;
A
#
# COMPACT_ATOMS: atom_id res chain seq x y z
N MET A 1 -21.41 23.11 13.97
CA MET A 1 -21.68 21.94 14.83
C MET A 1 -20.95 22.11 16.14
N SER A 2 -21.51 21.62 17.26
CA SER A 2 -20.80 21.59 18.55
C SER A 2 -19.52 20.76 18.41
N ARG A 3 -18.40 21.28 18.92
CA ARG A 3 -17.13 20.53 18.99
C ARG A 3 -17.10 19.51 20.13
N VAL A 4 -18.10 19.58 21.02
CA VAL A 4 -18.29 18.64 22.13
C VAL A 4 -19.62 17.95 21.89
N LEU A 5 -19.57 16.64 21.63
CA LEU A 5 -20.74 15.81 21.39
C LEU A 5 -21.05 15.00 22.65
N ARG A 6 -22.33 14.89 23.00
CA ARG A 6 -22.80 13.90 23.98
C ARG A 6 -23.01 12.58 23.23
N LEU A 7 -22.84 11.45 23.92
CA LEU A 7 -23.18 10.14 23.37
C LEU A 7 -24.71 9.97 23.34
N ASP A 8 -25.34 10.60 22.37
CA ASP A 8 -26.78 10.54 22.09
C ASP A 8 -27.03 10.66 20.57
N GLY A 9 -28.30 10.66 20.17
CA GLY A 9 -28.73 10.86 18.79
C GLY A 9 -28.03 9.92 17.80
N ASP A 10 -27.47 10.52 16.75
CA ASP A 10 -26.79 9.80 15.66
C ASP A 10 -25.49 9.11 16.12
N LEU A 11 -24.77 9.71 17.07
CA LEU A 11 -23.52 9.12 17.59
C LEU A 11 -23.83 7.82 18.36
N LEU A 12 -24.81 7.85 19.26
CA LEU A 12 -25.25 6.65 19.97
C LEU A 12 -25.77 5.58 19.02
N ARG A 13 -26.57 5.97 18.01
CA ARG A 13 -27.09 5.04 17.00
C ARG A 13 -25.96 4.39 16.20
N ALA A 14 -25.00 5.17 15.70
CA ALA A 14 -23.84 4.66 14.98
C ALA A 14 -23.02 3.69 15.85
N THR A 15 -22.75 4.04 17.11
CA THR A 15 -22.03 3.17 18.05
C THR A 15 -22.78 1.87 18.34
N VAL A 16 -24.09 1.93 18.61
CA VAL A 16 -24.90 0.72 18.87
C VAL A 16 -24.97 -0.18 17.65
N ASN A 17 -25.13 0.39 16.45
CA ASN A 17 -25.06 -0.36 15.19
C ASN A 17 -23.68 -1.05 15.05
N GLU A 18 -22.60 -0.33 15.36
CA GLU A 18 -21.26 -0.87 15.32
C GLU A 18 -21.04 -2.01 16.34
N LEU A 19 -21.68 -1.96 17.50
CA LEU A 19 -21.60 -3.01 18.52
C LEU A 19 -22.47 -4.23 18.17
N SER A 20 -23.62 -4.02 17.54
CA SER A 20 -24.64 -5.06 17.34
C SER A 20 -24.34 -6.02 16.18
N LYS A 21 -23.39 -5.67 15.29
CA LYS A 21 -22.75 -6.49 14.23
C LYS A 21 -23.34 -7.87 13.92
N VAL A 22 -24.49 -7.89 13.26
CA VAL A 22 -24.88 -9.00 12.36
C VAL A 22 -24.18 -8.73 11.02
N THR A 23 -23.01 -9.35 10.82
CA THR A 23 -22.37 -9.60 9.50
C THR A 23 -21.95 -8.42 8.60
N GLU A 24 -21.68 -7.21 9.09
CA GLU A 24 -20.86 -6.28 8.30
C GLU A 24 -19.38 -6.53 8.55
N LEU A 25 -18.70 -7.07 7.52
CA LEU A 25 -17.25 -7.13 7.44
C LEU A 25 -16.68 -5.75 7.79
N LYS A 26 -15.92 -5.67 8.89
CA LYS A 26 -15.41 -4.42 9.48
C LYS A 26 -14.45 -3.64 8.56
N GLY A 27 -14.12 -4.19 7.40
CA GLY A 27 -13.28 -3.66 6.35
C GLY A 27 -13.25 -4.63 5.16
N VAL A 28 -12.75 -4.21 4.00
CA VAL A 28 -12.62 -5.09 2.82
C VAL A 28 -11.61 -6.21 3.16
N PRO A 29 -12.02 -7.49 3.17
CA PRO A 29 -11.11 -8.57 3.52
C PRO A 29 -10.03 -8.73 2.44
N PHE A 30 -8.80 -9.03 2.87
CA PHE A 30 -7.75 -9.46 1.96
C PHE A 30 -8.05 -10.87 1.47
N SER A 31 -8.24 -11.01 0.17
CA SER A 31 -8.52 -12.31 -0.42
C SER A 31 -7.20 -13.06 -0.73
N ARG A 32 -6.06 -12.37 -0.92
CA ARG A 32 -4.74 -12.99 -1.14
C ARG A 32 -4.02 -13.25 0.19
N PHE A 33 -4.25 -12.39 1.17
CA PHE A 33 -3.57 -12.41 2.48
C PHE A 33 -4.55 -12.74 3.61
N THR A 34 -5.19 -13.90 3.54
CA THR A 34 -6.29 -14.27 4.46
C THR A 34 -5.88 -14.29 5.93
N GLU A 35 -4.62 -14.61 6.22
CA GLU A 35 -4.03 -14.60 7.56
C GLU A 35 -3.98 -13.18 8.12
N LEU A 36 -3.76 -12.17 7.26
CA LEU A 36 -3.76 -10.77 7.65
C LEU A 36 -5.16 -10.32 8.14
N ASN A 37 -6.24 -10.87 7.59
CA ASN A 37 -7.61 -10.60 8.08
C ASN A 37 -7.81 -11.00 9.53
N ARG A 38 -7.12 -12.05 10.01
CA ARG A 38 -7.23 -12.47 11.41
C ARG A 38 -6.59 -11.45 12.35
N ILE A 39 -5.60 -10.72 11.86
CA ILE A 39 -4.83 -9.75 12.62
C ILE A 39 -5.50 -8.38 12.52
N ILE A 40 -5.54 -7.77 11.33
CA ILE A 40 -6.01 -6.39 11.16
C ILE A 40 -7.50 -6.26 10.80
N LYS A 41 -8.24 -7.36 10.70
CA LYS A 41 -9.71 -7.39 10.41
C LYS A 41 -10.12 -6.73 9.08
N GLY A 42 -9.25 -6.82 8.07
CA GLY A 42 -9.46 -6.27 6.74
C GLY A 42 -9.05 -4.80 6.60
N PHE A 43 -9.16 -4.30 5.39
CA PHE A 43 -8.84 -2.93 5.00
C PHE A 43 -9.97 -1.97 5.38
N ARG A 44 -9.66 -0.89 6.11
CA ARG A 44 -10.63 0.13 6.55
C ARG A 44 -10.28 1.51 6.02
N THR A 45 -11.26 2.25 5.53
CA THR A 45 -11.10 3.67 5.22
C THR A 45 -10.85 4.48 6.50
N GLN A 46 -10.34 5.70 6.34
CA GLN A 46 -9.97 6.61 7.45
C GLN A 46 -8.83 6.09 8.35
N GLU A 47 -8.10 5.05 7.92
CA GLU A 47 -6.92 4.54 8.61
C GLU A 47 -5.62 4.89 7.89
N MET A 48 -4.52 4.92 8.65
CA MET A 48 -3.17 5.02 8.12
C MET A 48 -2.34 3.80 8.51
N THR A 49 -1.78 3.12 7.52
CA THR A 49 -0.93 1.96 7.71
C THR A 49 0.51 2.28 7.33
N ILE A 50 1.46 1.91 8.19
CA ILE A 50 2.90 2.00 7.90
C ILE A 50 3.42 0.62 7.55
N LEU A 51 4.06 0.49 6.39
CA LEU A 51 4.89 -0.66 6.05
C LEU A 51 6.37 -0.26 6.12
N SER A 52 7.14 -0.97 6.92
CA SER A 52 8.59 -0.78 6.99
C SER A 52 9.35 -2.11 6.89
N GLY A 53 10.66 -2.04 6.70
CA GLY A 53 11.49 -3.18 6.35
C GLY A 53 12.82 -2.72 5.76
N ASN A 54 13.86 -3.54 5.89
CA ASN A 54 15.19 -3.22 5.35
C ASN A 54 15.17 -3.02 3.83
N THR A 55 16.16 -2.32 3.29
CA THR A 55 16.31 -2.14 1.84
C THR A 55 16.44 -3.50 1.14
N GLY A 56 15.79 -3.65 -0.01
CA GLY A 56 15.84 -4.90 -0.80
C GLY A 56 15.01 -6.06 -0.26
N VAL A 57 14.34 -5.93 0.89
CA VAL A 57 13.55 -7.03 1.48
C VAL A 57 12.29 -7.38 0.67
N GLY A 58 11.82 -6.46 -0.18
CA GLY A 58 10.66 -6.65 -1.08
C GLY A 58 9.41 -5.84 -0.72
N LYS A 59 9.55 -4.69 -0.03
CA LYS A 59 8.43 -3.82 0.38
C LYS A 59 7.53 -3.42 -0.78
N THR A 60 8.10 -2.84 -1.83
CA THR A 60 7.34 -2.41 -3.02
C THR A 60 6.66 -3.58 -3.71
N THR A 61 7.32 -4.74 -3.80
CA THR A 61 6.73 -5.96 -4.37
C THR A 61 5.53 -6.45 -3.56
N PHE A 62 5.63 -6.45 -2.24
CA PHE A 62 4.51 -6.79 -1.36
C PHE A 62 3.39 -5.75 -1.48
N MET A 63 3.73 -4.46 -1.54
CA MET A 63 2.76 -3.38 -1.65
C MET A 63 2.01 -3.41 -2.99
N CYS A 64 2.68 -3.77 -4.10
CA CYS A 64 2.02 -4.05 -5.38
C CYS A 64 0.94 -5.12 -5.22
N GLU A 65 1.26 -6.24 -4.55
CA GLU A 65 0.31 -7.34 -4.42
C GLU A 65 -0.79 -7.06 -3.40
N TYR A 66 -0.47 -6.35 -2.31
CA TYR A 66 -1.40 -5.86 -1.29
C TYR A 66 -2.43 -4.92 -1.90
N SER A 67 -1.98 -3.92 -2.66
CA SER A 67 -2.88 -2.99 -3.34
C SER A 67 -3.66 -3.66 -4.47
N LEU A 68 -3.05 -4.60 -5.20
CA LEU A 68 -3.72 -5.37 -6.24
C LEU A 68 -4.86 -6.22 -5.67
N ASP A 69 -4.67 -6.88 -4.53
CA ASP A 69 -5.73 -7.68 -3.89
C ASP A 69 -6.96 -6.83 -3.55
N LEU A 70 -6.77 -5.57 -3.14
CA LEU A 70 -7.85 -4.62 -2.85
C LEU A 70 -8.49 -4.09 -4.13
N ALA A 71 -7.68 -3.68 -5.11
CA ALA A 71 -8.16 -3.15 -6.38
C ALA A 71 -8.95 -4.20 -7.18
N GLU A 72 -8.54 -5.47 -7.16
CA GLU A 72 -9.28 -6.58 -7.77
C GLU A 72 -10.65 -6.82 -7.10
N GLN A 73 -10.86 -6.31 -5.88
CA GLN A 73 -12.14 -6.33 -5.17
C GLN A 73 -12.94 -5.02 -5.37
N GLY A 74 -12.45 -4.13 -6.22
CA GLY A 74 -13.12 -2.87 -6.57
C GLY A 74 -12.69 -1.66 -5.75
N VAL A 75 -11.70 -1.77 -4.85
CA VAL A 75 -11.20 -0.63 -4.05
C VAL A 75 -10.28 0.25 -4.92
N PRO A 76 -10.71 1.45 -5.34
CA PRO A 76 -9.92 2.26 -6.26
C PRO A 76 -8.67 2.77 -5.55
N THR A 77 -7.50 2.48 -6.13
CA THR A 77 -6.20 2.70 -5.48
C THR A 77 -5.34 3.69 -6.26
N LEU A 78 -4.77 4.68 -5.57
CA LEU A 78 -3.81 5.63 -6.13
C LEU A 78 -2.38 5.36 -5.65
N TRP A 79 -1.45 5.23 -6.59
CA TRP A 79 -0.04 5.01 -6.31
C TRP A 79 0.80 6.28 -6.48
N GLY A 80 1.46 6.71 -5.42
CA GLY A 80 2.57 7.65 -5.45
C GLY A 80 3.90 6.92 -5.30
N SER A 81 4.62 6.70 -6.40
CA SER A 81 5.93 6.04 -6.40
C SER A 81 7.04 7.06 -6.62
N PHE A 82 7.82 7.31 -5.57
CA PHE A 82 8.84 8.37 -5.52
C PHE A 82 10.27 7.83 -5.52
N GLU A 83 10.49 6.58 -5.09
CA GLU A 83 11.81 5.93 -5.20
C GLU A 83 11.96 5.19 -6.55
N MET A 84 10.91 4.48 -6.97
CA MET A 84 10.95 3.64 -8.17
C MET A 84 10.22 4.30 -9.34
N PRO A 85 10.74 4.22 -10.58
CA PRO A 85 10.00 4.66 -11.75
C PRO A 85 8.68 3.90 -11.92
N LEU A 86 7.60 4.60 -12.25
CA LEU A 86 6.25 4.03 -12.42
C LEU A 86 6.23 2.79 -13.32
N ARG A 87 6.99 2.79 -14.43
CA ARG A 87 7.11 1.63 -15.33
C ARG A 87 7.52 0.33 -14.62
N LYS A 88 8.34 0.40 -13.56
CA LYS A 88 8.76 -0.79 -12.77
C LYS A 88 7.64 -1.26 -11.83
N VAL A 89 6.87 -0.33 -11.27
CA VAL A 89 5.68 -0.62 -10.46
C VAL A 89 4.62 -1.29 -11.34
N CYS A 90 4.27 -0.67 -12.48
CA CYS A 90 3.30 -1.23 -13.43
C CYS A 90 3.71 -2.62 -13.95
N LYS A 91 5.00 -2.81 -14.28
CA LYS A 91 5.52 -4.15 -14.65
C LYS A 91 5.23 -5.19 -13.56
N THR A 92 5.50 -4.84 -12.30
CA THR A 92 5.29 -5.75 -11.17
C THR A 92 3.81 -6.07 -10.97
N LEU A 93 2.94 -5.05 -11.02
CA LEU A 93 1.49 -5.19 -10.92
C LEU A 93 0.93 -6.10 -12.02
N ILE A 94 1.30 -5.88 -13.29
CA ILE A 94 0.83 -6.70 -14.42
C ILE A 94 1.30 -8.15 -14.26
N GLN A 95 2.55 -8.38 -13.83
CA GLN A 95 3.07 -9.73 -13.63
C GLN A 95 2.36 -10.46 -12.47
N GLN A 96 2.07 -9.75 -11.37
CA GLN A 96 1.30 -10.28 -10.24
C GLN A 96 -0.19 -10.47 -10.55
N PHE A 97 -0.74 -9.67 -11.47
CA PHE A 97 -2.10 -9.78 -11.97
C PHE A 97 -2.26 -10.99 -12.87
N ALA A 98 -1.36 -11.18 -13.85
CA ALA A 98 -1.39 -12.29 -14.79
C ALA A 98 -1.44 -13.66 -14.09
N GLY A 99 -0.78 -13.81 -12.93
CA GLY A 99 -0.83 -15.05 -12.15
C GLY A 99 -0.04 -16.22 -12.77
N GLU A 100 0.56 -16.01 -13.93
CA GLU A 100 1.39 -16.95 -14.66
C GLU A 100 2.79 -16.36 -14.96
N PRO A 101 3.80 -17.21 -15.23
CA PRO A 101 5.09 -16.73 -15.70
C PRO A 101 4.96 -16.02 -17.05
N LEU A 102 5.56 -14.82 -17.16
CA LEU A 102 5.66 -14.04 -18.40
C LEU A 102 7.07 -14.05 -18.99
N ASP A 103 7.92 -14.96 -18.50
CA ASP A 103 9.27 -15.21 -18.99
C ASP A 103 9.34 -16.64 -19.55
N PRO A 104 9.79 -16.85 -20.80
CA PRO A 104 10.25 -15.83 -21.75
C PRO A 104 9.12 -14.89 -22.23
N PRO A 105 9.44 -13.64 -22.60
CA PRO A 105 8.43 -12.66 -22.98
C PRO A 105 7.79 -12.98 -24.32
N ILE A 106 6.47 -13.17 -24.32
CA ILE A 106 5.65 -13.28 -25.53
C ILE A 106 4.87 -11.97 -25.69
N PRO A 107 5.24 -11.07 -26.63
CA PRO A 107 4.70 -9.71 -26.69
C PRO A 107 3.16 -9.64 -26.79
N SER A 108 2.53 -10.50 -27.59
CA SER A 108 1.07 -10.55 -27.72
C SER A 108 0.36 -10.94 -26.42
N ARG A 109 0.92 -11.91 -25.69
CA ARG A 109 0.39 -12.38 -24.41
C ARG A 109 0.55 -11.33 -23.32
N ILE A 110 1.70 -10.64 -23.28
CA ILE A 110 1.96 -9.53 -22.34
C ILE A 110 1.01 -8.36 -22.63
N ALA A 111 0.81 -8.00 -23.90
CA ALA A 111 -0.10 -6.93 -24.28
C ALA A 111 -1.53 -7.23 -23.81
N GLU A 112 -2.00 -8.47 -23.97
CA GLU A 112 -3.34 -8.87 -23.54
C GLU A 112 -3.52 -8.79 -22.02
N TRP A 113 -2.54 -9.26 -21.24
CA TRP A 113 -2.56 -9.09 -19.79
C TRP A 113 -2.55 -7.62 -19.37
N ALA A 114 -1.76 -6.79 -20.04
CA ALA A 114 -1.73 -5.36 -19.78
C ALA A 114 -3.08 -4.69 -20.09
N ARG A 115 -3.75 -5.10 -21.18
CA ARG A 115 -5.11 -4.66 -21.54
C ARG A 115 -6.11 -5.03 -20.45
N MET A 116 -6.15 -6.30 -20.08
CA MET A 116 -7.06 -6.80 -19.05
C MET A 116 -6.82 -6.10 -17.71
N PHE A 117 -5.55 -5.87 -17.34
CA PHE A 117 -5.22 -5.11 -16.14
C PHE A 117 -5.80 -3.69 -16.21
N SER A 118 -5.53 -2.97 -17.31
CA SER A 118 -5.97 -1.58 -17.49
C SER A 118 -7.48 -1.41 -17.51
N GLU A 119 -8.23 -2.41 -17.99
CA GLU A 119 -9.70 -2.34 -18.09
C GLU A 119 -10.40 -2.76 -16.79
N ASN A 120 -9.81 -3.67 -16.01
CA ASN A 120 -10.50 -4.33 -14.91
C ASN A 120 -9.97 -3.97 -13.52
N VAL A 121 -8.79 -3.33 -13.43
CA VAL A 121 -8.15 -3.03 -12.14
C VAL A 121 -8.10 -1.51 -11.94
N PRO A 122 -8.85 -0.96 -10.96
CA PRO A 122 -8.93 0.47 -10.71
C PRO A 122 -7.69 0.98 -9.94
N ILE A 123 -6.51 0.89 -10.57
CA ILE A 123 -5.26 1.45 -10.06
C ILE A 123 -4.86 2.66 -10.90
N TYR A 124 -4.68 3.79 -10.22
CA TYR A 124 -4.25 5.07 -10.76
C TYR A 124 -2.84 5.40 -10.26
N PHE A 125 -2.13 6.28 -10.96
CA PHE A 125 -0.75 6.62 -10.64
C PHE A 125 -0.55 8.14 -10.61
N MET A 126 0.12 8.63 -9.58
CA MET A 126 0.56 10.01 -9.49
C MET A 126 1.72 10.22 -10.46
N ASN A 127 1.53 11.06 -11.47
CA ASN A 127 2.57 11.37 -12.45
C ASN A 127 3.49 12.50 -12.00
N LEU A 128 4.12 12.32 -10.84
CA LEU A 128 4.98 13.33 -10.21
C LEU A 128 6.46 13.00 -10.47
N HIS A 129 7.26 14.01 -10.82
CA HIS A 129 8.66 13.83 -11.24
C HIS A 129 9.59 14.72 -10.41
N GLY A 130 10.74 14.20 -9.97
CA GLY A 130 11.71 14.97 -9.19
C GLY A 130 11.26 15.23 -7.74
N ALA A 131 11.88 16.22 -7.09
CA ALA A 131 11.48 16.63 -5.74
C ALA A 131 10.12 17.33 -5.80
N GLN A 132 9.17 16.86 -4.99
CA GLN A 132 7.78 17.32 -5.00
C GLN A 132 7.44 17.94 -3.65
N SER A 133 6.73 19.06 -3.67
CA SER A 133 6.25 19.65 -2.43
C SER A 133 5.10 18.81 -1.83
N LEU A 134 4.99 18.81 -0.50
CA LEU A 134 3.85 18.20 0.20
C LEU A 134 2.50 18.69 -0.34
N THR A 135 2.40 19.97 -0.66
CA THR A 135 1.20 20.59 -1.22
C THR A 135 0.81 19.97 -2.56
N GLU A 136 1.77 19.73 -3.46
CA GLU A 136 1.51 19.10 -4.76
C GLU A 136 1.05 17.65 -4.62
N VAL A 137 1.66 16.90 -3.70
CA VAL A 137 1.27 15.52 -3.40
C VAL A 137 -0.17 15.47 -2.87
N LEU A 138 -0.50 16.29 -1.86
CA LEU A 138 -1.85 16.35 -1.29
C LEU A 138 -2.90 16.79 -2.31
N LYS A 139 -2.57 17.77 -3.17
CA LYS A 139 -3.45 18.21 -4.24
C LYS A 139 -3.72 17.10 -5.25
N THR A 140 -2.69 16.34 -5.61
CA THR A 140 -2.82 15.18 -6.51
C THR A 140 -3.66 14.08 -5.88
N MET A 141 -3.48 13.81 -4.58
CA MET A 141 -4.33 12.90 -3.82
C MET A 141 -5.79 13.35 -3.84
N GLU A 142 -6.05 14.64 -3.58
CA GLU A 142 -7.41 15.21 -3.59
C GLU A 142 -8.09 15.09 -4.96
N VAL A 143 -7.34 15.35 -6.04
CA VAL A 143 -7.82 15.13 -7.42
C VAL A 143 -8.19 13.66 -7.63
N GLY A 144 -7.34 12.72 -7.21
CA GLY A 144 -7.63 11.29 -7.33
C GLY A 144 -8.89 10.87 -6.56
N VAL A 145 -9.10 11.39 -5.35
CA VAL A 145 -10.32 11.14 -4.57
C VAL A 145 -11.55 11.71 -5.30
N LYS A 146 -11.48 12.97 -5.74
CA LYS A 146 -12.62 13.67 -6.34
C LYS A 146 -13.00 13.11 -7.71
N ASP A 147 -12.02 12.84 -8.56
CA ASP A 147 -12.25 12.54 -9.97
C ASP A 147 -12.31 11.03 -10.24
N SER A 148 -11.72 10.21 -9.36
CA SER A 148 -11.62 8.75 -9.54
C SER A 148 -12.13 7.93 -8.35
N GLY A 149 -12.71 8.57 -7.32
CA GLY A 149 -13.29 7.89 -6.17
C GLY A 149 -12.27 7.06 -5.39
N VAL A 150 -11.00 7.48 -5.37
CA VAL A 150 -9.91 6.76 -4.70
C VAL A 150 -10.22 6.55 -3.21
N GLU A 151 -10.15 5.31 -2.76
CA GLU A 151 -10.36 4.91 -1.36
C GLU A 151 -9.05 4.47 -0.70
N HIS A 152 -8.06 4.03 -1.48
CA HIS A 152 -6.74 3.60 -1.00
C HIS A 152 -5.63 4.41 -1.66
N ILE A 153 -4.70 4.93 -0.88
CA ILE A 153 -3.54 5.66 -1.38
C ILE A 153 -2.26 4.99 -0.89
N VAL A 154 -1.38 4.62 -1.81
CA VAL A 154 -0.05 4.08 -1.52
C VAL A 154 1.00 5.16 -1.75
N ILE A 155 1.85 5.38 -0.75
CA ILE A 155 2.99 6.30 -0.81
C ILE A 155 4.30 5.51 -0.65
N ASP A 156 5.03 5.29 -1.74
CA ASP A 156 6.30 4.53 -1.76
C ASP A 156 7.46 5.36 -2.33
N ASN A 157 8.27 6.03 -1.50
CA ASN A 157 8.23 6.05 -0.04
C ASN A 157 8.36 7.45 0.53
N LEU A 158 8.14 7.53 1.83
CA LEU A 158 8.20 8.75 2.62
C LEU A 158 9.56 9.47 2.53
N GLN A 159 10.67 8.73 2.47
CA GLN A 159 12.01 9.32 2.48
C GLN A 159 12.30 10.15 1.22
N PHE A 160 11.83 9.70 0.06
CA PHE A 160 12.03 10.44 -1.20
C PHE A 160 11.21 11.72 -1.27
N LEU A 161 10.00 11.71 -0.69
CA LEU A 161 9.12 12.89 -0.63
C LEU A 161 9.69 14.04 0.20
N LEU A 162 10.56 13.73 1.16
CA LEU A 162 11.16 14.73 2.04
C LEU A 162 12.41 15.40 1.43
N GLY A 163 12.90 14.89 0.29
CA GLY A 163 14.04 15.42 -0.45
C GLY A 163 15.39 15.23 0.24
N ALA A 164 16.45 15.09 -0.56
CA ALA A 164 17.85 15.10 -0.11
C ALA A 164 18.37 16.53 0.15
N GLY A 165 17.54 17.43 0.71
CA GLY A 165 17.96 18.81 0.94
C GLY A 165 19.02 18.90 2.04
N ASP A 166 20.05 19.73 1.84
CA ASP A 166 21.17 20.04 2.77
C ASP A 166 20.75 20.68 4.11
N GLY A 167 19.48 20.57 4.50
CA GLY A 167 19.00 20.98 5.81
C GLY A 167 19.52 20.07 6.91
N ALA A 168 19.78 20.66 8.08
CA ALA A 168 20.22 19.95 9.26
C ALA A 168 19.27 18.78 9.61
N PHE A 169 19.80 17.72 10.19
CA PHE A 169 19.07 16.49 10.56
C PHE A 169 17.71 16.78 11.25
N ILE A 170 17.67 17.78 12.14
CA ILE A 170 16.47 18.22 12.88
C ILE A 170 15.33 18.69 11.95
N GLU A 171 15.64 19.46 10.90
CA GLU A 171 14.64 19.98 9.96
C GLU A 171 14.01 18.87 9.11
N ARG A 172 14.73 17.76 8.91
CA ARG A 172 14.18 16.59 8.19
C ARG A 172 13.14 15.86 9.03
N PHE A 173 13.36 15.72 10.35
CA PHE A 173 12.37 15.12 11.25
C PHE A 173 11.12 15.95 11.37
N GLN A 174 11.25 17.27 11.58
CA GLN A 174 10.09 18.16 11.70
C GLN A 174 9.24 18.15 10.41
N ARG A 175 9.89 18.15 9.24
CA ARG A 175 9.19 18.00 7.96
C ARG A 175 8.48 16.67 7.84
N GLN A 176 9.12 15.58 8.27
CA GLN A 176 8.53 14.25 8.26
C GLN A 176 7.30 14.17 9.18
N ASP A 177 7.41 14.66 10.41
CA ASP A 177 6.32 14.65 11.37
C ASP A 177 5.13 15.47 10.83
N HIS A 178 5.40 16.64 10.25
CA HIS A 178 4.36 17.45 9.60
C HIS A 178 3.71 16.73 8.41
N PHE A 179 4.50 16.03 7.59
CA PHE A 179 4.00 15.25 6.46
C PHE A 179 3.05 14.14 6.93
N ILE A 180 3.44 13.43 7.98
CA ILE A 180 2.66 12.35 8.59
C ILE A 180 1.36 12.87 9.19
N GLU A 181 1.39 13.99 9.91
CA GLU A 181 0.19 14.63 10.43
C GLU A 181 -0.80 14.97 9.30
N LYS A 182 -0.30 15.55 8.19
CA LYS A 182 -1.13 15.91 7.05
C LYS A 182 -1.71 14.69 6.34
N LEU A 183 -0.94 13.63 6.16
CA LEU A 183 -1.44 12.38 5.59
C LEU A 183 -2.48 11.72 6.49
N ARG A 184 -2.27 11.70 7.81
CA ARG A 184 -3.24 11.15 8.76
C ARG A 184 -4.54 11.94 8.75
N ALA A 185 -4.46 13.26 8.75
CA ALA A 185 -5.61 14.15 8.63
C ALA A 185 -6.34 13.92 7.30
N PHE A 186 -5.61 13.84 6.19
CA PHE A 186 -6.18 13.57 4.87
C PHE A 186 -6.96 12.25 4.84
N ALA A 187 -6.39 11.17 5.41
CA ALA A 187 -7.05 9.87 5.49
C ALA A 187 -8.43 9.97 6.16
N THR A 188 -8.50 10.66 7.31
CA THR A 188 -9.76 10.90 8.03
C THR A 188 -10.71 11.80 7.25
N GLU A 189 -10.25 12.98 6.83
CA GLU A 189 -11.08 14.01 6.21
C GLU A 189 -11.68 13.56 4.87
N LYS A 190 -10.93 12.78 4.09
CA LYS A 190 -11.34 12.34 2.76
C LYS A 190 -11.92 10.92 2.73
N GLY A 191 -12.00 10.25 3.88
CA GLY A 191 -12.54 8.89 3.92
C GLY A 191 -11.66 7.87 3.21
N THR A 192 -10.34 8.07 3.18
CA THR A 192 -9.38 7.18 2.48
C THR A 192 -8.51 6.42 3.46
N HIS A 193 -7.94 5.29 3.02
CA HIS A 193 -6.85 4.63 3.71
C HIS A 193 -5.53 5.04 3.08
N VAL A 194 -4.56 5.45 3.89
CA VAL A 194 -3.22 5.81 3.41
C VAL A 194 -2.21 4.77 3.88
N THR A 195 -1.62 4.02 2.95
CA THR A 195 -0.53 3.08 3.21
C THR A 195 0.80 3.71 2.84
N ILE A 196 1.69 3.88 3.82
CA ILE A 196 2.97 4.56 3.64
C ILE A 196 4.09 3.55 3.79
N VAL A 197 4.95 3.46 2.77
CA VAL A 197 6.22 2.74 2.88
C VAL A 197 7.25 3.67 3.51
N ALA A 198 7.90 3.21 4.56
CA ALA A 198 8.97 3.93 5.24
C ALA A 198 10.18 3.02 5.45
N HIS A 199 11.38 3.48 5.09
CA HIS A 199 12.61 2.81 5.50
C HIS A 199 12.85 2.94 7.01
N PRO A 200 13.40 1.90 7.67
CA PRO A 200 13.81 1.98 9.06
C PRO A 200 15.09 2.82 9.22
N ARG A 201 15.44 3.14 10.47
CA ARG A 201 16.77 3.64 10.82
C ARG A 201 17.81 2.56 10.50
N LYS A 202 19.07 2.98 10.28
CA LYS A 202 20.18 2.04 10.16
C LYS A 202 20.31 1.29 11.49
N GLU A 203 19.88 0.05 11.51
CA GLU A 203 20.06 -0.90 12.60
C GLU A 203 21.25 -1.81 12.29
N GLU A 204 21.76 -2.50 13.30
CA GLU A 204 22.76 -3.55 13.12
C GLU A 204 22.22 -4.67 12.23
N ILE A 205 23.10 -5.20 11.38
CA ILE A 205 22.76 -6.29 10.47
C ILE A 205 22.33 -7.51 11.30
N GLY A 206 21.15 -8.04 11.02
CA GLY A 206 20.60 -9.22 11.70
C GLY A 206 19.68 -8.90 12.89
N ARG A 207 19.56 -7.63 13.31
CA ARG A 207 18.58 -7.23 14.32
C ARG A 207 17.18 -7.15 13.72
N LEU A 208 16.20 -7.76 14.40
CA LEU A 208 14.80 -7.61 14.04
C LEU A 208 14.33 -6.17 14.28
N LEU A 209 13.48 -5.68 13.38
CA LEU A 209 12.89 -4.35 13.49
C LEU A 209 11.89 -4.31 14.63
N SER A 210 11.88 -3.19 15.34
CA SER A 210 10.88 -2.86 16.34
C SER A 210 10.24 -1.52 16.01
N ILE A 211 9.18 -1.12 16.73
CA ILE A 211 8.55 0.20 16.56
C ILE A 211 9.60 1.33 16.68
N ASN A 212 10.61 1.16 17.54
CA ASN A 212 11.70 2.12 17.73
C ASN A 212 12.65 2.23 16.52
N SER A 213 12.62 1.24 15.64
CA SER A 213 13.44 1.20 14.42
C SER A 213 12.85 2.04 13.29
N LEU A 214 11.63 2.59 13.42
CA LEU A 214 11.05 3.47 12.41
C LEU A 214 11.86 4.78 12.28
N TYR A 215 12.19 5.15 11.04
CA TYR A 215 12.89 6.39 10.74
C TYR A 215 11.94 7.57 10.87
N GLY A 216 12.21 8.48 11.80
CA GLY A 216 11.42 9.69 12.02
C GLY A 216 11.22 10.04 13.49
N GLY A 217 10.49 11.12 13.77
CA GLY A 217 10.00 11.41 15.11
C GLY A 217 9.05 10.29 15.56
N GLY A 218 8.77 10.20 16.86
CA GLY A 218 7.78 9.26 17.39
C GLY A 218 6.37 9.45 16.80
N LYS A 219 6.18 10.47 15.98
CA LYS A 219 4.92 10.82 15.33
C LYS A 219 4.41 9.75 14.38
N ILE A 220 5.27 9.10 13.59
CA ILE A 220 4.87 8.00 12.70
C ILE A 220 4.17 6.90 13.50
N SER A 221 4.80 6.46 14.60
CA SER A 221 4.25 5.38 15.40
C SER A 221 3.01 5.80 16.19
N GLN A 222 2.90 7.07 16.57
CA GLN A 222 1.72 7.62 17.26
C GLN A 222 0.51 7.73 16.33
N GLU A 223 0.68 8.32 15.15
CA GLU A 223 -0.42 8.61 14.22
C GLU A 223 -0.91 7.38 13.48
N ALA A 224 -0.03 6.41 13.17
CA ALA A 224 -0.42 5.19 12.46
C ALA A 224 -1.51 4.41 13.21
N ASP A 225 -2.46 3.87 12.48
CA ASP A 225 -3.45 2.92 13.00
C ASP A 225 -2.86 1.51 12.98
N ASN A 226 -2.17 1.16 11.89
CA ASN A 226 -1.49 -0.12 11.73
C ASN A 226 0.00 0.09 11.44
N ILE A 227 0.86 -0.77 12.01
CA ILE A 227 2.29 -0.80 11.68
C ILE A 227 2.68 -2.23 11.37
N MET A 228 3.25 -2.43 10.19
CA MET A 228 3.69 -3.69 9.65
C MET A 228 5.18 -3.65 9.31
N PHE A 229 5.92 -4.68 9.71
CA PHE A 229 7.31 -4.89 9.29
C PHE A 229 7.41 -6.07 8.34
N LEU A 230 8.02 -5.87 7.18
CA LEU A 230 8.49 -6.96 6.33
C LEU A 230 9.89 -7.37 6.82
N GLN A 231 9.95 -8.51 7.49
CA GLN A 231 11.16 -9.05 8.10
C GLN A 231 11.64 -10.30 7.36
N MET A 232 12.90 -10.65 7.59
CA MET A 232 13.51 -11.88 7.10
C MET A 232 14.19 -12.57 8.28
N ASP A 233 13.78 -13.80 8.56
CA ASP A 233 14.48 -14.70 9.47
C ASP A 233 15.48 -15.53 8.67
N SER A 234 16.76 -15.33 8.96
CA SER A 234 17.90 -16.02 8.34
C SER A 234 18.50 -17.11 9.25
N SER A 235 17.83 -17.45 10.35
CA SER A 235 18.28 -18.53 11.26
C SER A 235 18.15 -19.92 10.64
N THR A 236 17.28 -20.08 9.64
CA THR A 236 17.10 -21.32 8.89
C THR A 236 17.90 -21.32 7.59
N ALA A 237 18.27 -22.50 7.09
CA ALA A 237 19.03 -22.67 5.84
C ALA A 237 18.40 -21.97 4.62
N ILE A 238 17.07 -21.85 4.61
CA ILE A 238 16.32 -21.05 3.65
C ILE A 238 15.75 -19.85 4.41
N PRO A 239 16.14 -18.60 4.08
CA PRO A 239 15.60 -17.43 4.75
C PRO A 239 14.09 -17.32 4.57
N LYS A 240 13.36 -17.10 5.66
CA LYS A 240 11.90 -16.96 5.67
C LYS A 240 11.51 -15.50 5.77
N LYS A 241 10.68 -15.03 4.84
CA LYS A 241 10.11 -13.68 4.90
C LYS A 241 8.75 -13.72 5.56
N TYR A 242 8.40 -12.69 6.31
CA TYR A 242 7.08 -12.56 6.92
C TYR A 242 6.72 -11.09 7.12
N ILE A 243 5.42 -10.81 7.17
CA ILE A 243 4.87 -9.56 7.68
C ILE A 243 4.62 -9.73 9.18
N GLN A 244 5.13 -8.82 9.99
CA GLN A 244 4.81 -8.73 11.41
C GLN A 244 3.99 -7.47 11.66
N VAL A 245 2.78 -7.64 12.19
CA VAL A 245 1.96 -6.53 12.67
C VAL A 245 2.35 -6.23 14.10
N VAL A 246 2.95 -5.06 14.34
CA VAL A 246 3.41 -4.61 15.66
C VAL A 246 2.51 -3.55 16.28
N LYS A 247 1.59 -2.97 15.48
CA LYS A 247 0.52 -2.09 15.96
C LYS A 247 -0.74 -2.35 15.14
N ASN A 248 -1.86 -2.43 15.83
CA ASN A 248 -3.21 -2.51 15.27
C ASN A 248 -4.14 -1.76 16.25
N ARG A 249 -4.54 -0.54 15.89
CA ARG A 249 -5.38 0.31 16.74
C ARG A 249 -6.80 -0.23 16.89
N TYR A 250 -7.27 -1.01 15.92
CA TYR A 250 -8.66 -1.44 15.86
C TYR A 250 -9.07 -2.31 17.07
N ASP A 251 -8.29 -3.36 17.36
CA ASP A 251 -8.57 -4.26 18.48
C ASP A 251 -7.31 -4.74 19.22
N GLY A 252 -6.15 -4.21 18.88
CA GLY A 252 -4.88 -4.57 19.52
C GLY A 252 -4.32 -5.93 19.11
N THR A 253 -4.96 -6.68 18.19
CA THR A 253 -4.45 -7.98 17.75
C THR A 253 -3.14 -7.79 16.99
N LEU A 254 -2.07 -8.45 17.46
CA LEU A 254 -0.75 -8.50 16.84
C LEU A 254 -0.47 -9.90 16.30
N GLY A 255 0.48 -10.03 15.38
CA GLY A 255 0.84 -11.33 14.84
C GLY A 255 1.74 -11.27 13.62
N CYS A 256 2.04 -12.44 13.08
CA CYS A 256 2.86 -12.60 11.89
C CYS A 256 2.09 -13.32 10.78
N MET A 257 2.44 -13.03 9.54
CA MET A 257 1.99 -13.73 8.33
C MET A 257 3.21 -14.06 7.47
N ASP A 258 3.43 -15.35 7.23
CA ASP A 258 4.52 -15.81 6.37
C ASP A 258 4.32 -15.40 4.91
N LEU A 259 5.44 -15.09 4.26
CA LEU A 259 5.53 -14.69 2.86
C LEU A 259 6.37 -15.69 2.06
N ASN A 260 5.74 -16.32 1.08
CA ASN A 260 6.40 -17.29 0.19
C ASN A 260 6.56 -16.71 -1.21
N PHE A 261 7.72 -16.12 -1.49
CA PHE A 261 7.95 -15.42 -2.75
C PHE A 261 8.19 -16.37 -3.94
N ARG A 262 7.36 -16.23 -4.98
CA ARG A 262 7.45 -16.93 -6.26
C ARG A 262 8.09 -16.03 -7.30
N LYS A 263 9.38 -16.27 -7.57
CA LYS A 263 10.20 -15.43 -8.47
C LYS A 263 9.68 -15.39 -9.91
N ASP A 264 9.12 -16.48 -10.41
CA ASP A 264 8.56 -16.60 -11.76
C ASP A 264 7.35 -15.66 -12.00
N ARG A 265 6.61 -15.34 -10.93
CA ARG A 265 5.40 -14.50 -10.98
C ARG A 265 5.54 -13.16 -10.23
N LEU A 266 6.71 -12.91 -9.63
CA LEU A 266 6.96 -11.80 -8.70
C LEU A 266 5.89 -11.64 -7.60
N SER A 267 5.34 -12.75 -7.10
CA SER A 267 4.16 -12.77 -6.23
C SER A 267 4.40 -13.63 -4.99
N PHE A 268 3.84 -13.24 -3.85
CA PHE A 268 3.82 -14.01 -2.60
C PHE A 268 2.62 -14.97 -2.53
N ARG A 269 1.50 -14.61 -3.15
CA ARG A 269 0.24 -15.38 -3.13
C ARG A 269 -0.40 -15.38 -4.54
N PRO A 270 0.22 -16.04 -5.53
CA PRO A 270 -0.26 -15.98 -6.91
C PRO A 270 -1.63 -16.63 -7.02
N ARG A 271 -2.53 -15.99 -7.78
CA ARG A 271 -3.81 -16.57 -8.17
C ARG A 271 -3.73 -17.07 -9.60
N PRO A 272 -4.08 -18.33 -9.88
CA PRO A 272 -4.27 -18.75 -11.26
C PRO A 272 -5.41 -17.95 -11.88
N ARG A 273 -5.17 -17.43 -13.09
CA ARG A 273 -6.17 -16.73 -13.91
C ARG A 273 -6.16 -17.32 -15.31
N GLU A 274 -7.34 -17.43 -15.91
CA GLU A 274 -7.45 -17.77 -17.32
C GLU A 274 -7.47 -16.49 -18.15
N LEU A 275 -6.64 -16.46 -19.19
CA LEU A 275 -6.62 -15.38 -20.17
C LEU A 275 -7.78 -15.60 -21.15
N VAL A 276 -8.89 -14.90 -20.94
CA VAL A 276 -10.04 -14.93 -21.86
C VAL A 276 -9.83 -13.85 -22.91
N ILE A 277 -9.33 -14.24 -24.08
CA ILE A 277 -9.08 -13.33 -25.21
C ILE A 277 -10.42 -13.07 -25.92
N PRO A 278 -10.93 -11.82 -25.99
CA PRO A 278 -12.13 -11.51 -26.75
C PRO A 278 -11.92 -11.83 -28.24
N THR A 279 -12.92 -12.44 -28.88
CA THR A 279 -12.85 -12.86 -30.30
C THR A 279 -12.67 -11.72 -31.30
N LYS A 280 -12.80 -10.45 -30.86
CA LYS A 280 -12.48 -9.26 -31.65
C LYS A 280 -11.24 -8.61 -31.06
N ALA A 281 -10.13 -8.70 -31.79
CA ALA A 281 -8.89 -8.00 -31.45
C ALA A 281 -9.12 -6.49 -31.54
N THR A 282 -9.26 -5.82 -30.39
CA THR A 282 -9.02 -4.38 -30.29
C THR A 282 -7.50 -4.20 -30.33
N THR A 283 -6.99 -3.81 -31.50
CA THR A 283 -5.57 -3.52 -31.70
C THR A 283 -5.13 -2.43 -30.72
N PHE A 284 -4.10 -2.73 -29.91
CA PHE A 284 -3.37 -1.70 -29.19
C PHE A 284 -2.89 -0.61 -30.17
N PRO A 285 -2.81 0.67 -29.75
CA PRO A 285 -1.97 1.61 -30.46
C PRO A 285 -0.56 1.00 -30.57
N ARG A 286 -0.01 0.98 -31.79
CA ARG A 286 1.36 0.47 -32.04
C ARG A 286 2.29 1.07 -31.00
N ILE A 287 2.98 0.23 -30.25
CA ILE A 287 4.09 0.66 -29.39
C ILE A 287 5.10 1.30 -30.33
N VAL A 288 5.16 2.63 -30.31
CA VAL A 288 6.16 3.40 -31.05
C VAL A 288 7.52 3.04 -30.43
N GLY A 289 8.48 2.72 -31.31
CA GLY A 289 9.79 2.23 -30.94
C GLY A 289 10.51 3.13 -29.94
N TYR A 290 11.34 2.49 -29.12
CA TYR A 290 12.52 3.16 -28.59
C TYR A 290 13.48 3.35 -29.77
N ASP A 291 13.59 4.57 -30.26
CA ASP A 291 14.84 5.06 -30.86
C ASP A 291 15.81 5.44 -29.73
#